data_AF-A0A3A9SWS7-F1
#
_entry.id   AF-A0A3A9SWS7-F1
#
_cell.length_a   1.000
_cell.length_b   1.000
_cell.length_c   1.000
_cell.angle_alpha   90.00
_cell.angle_beta   90.00
_cell.angle_gamma   90.00
#
_symmetry.space_group_name_H-M   'P 1'
#
loop_
_entity.id
_entity.type
_entity.pdbx_description
1 polymer ?
#
loop_
_entity_poly.entity_id
_entity_poly.type
_entity_poly.pdbx_seq_one_letter_code
_entity_poly.pdbx_strand_id
1 'polypeptide(L)'
;MARDLSFWKENKNTNNSCSETYKNLSNEVYLDYVSELSIEQILNDVSTTFSDWTKLDEKNYEKGDAAIEIFTTKQFCRFDCYSVTEEDMNKIMDIMFKYDCPLYDSAIDVRFA
;
A
#
# COMPACT_ATOMS: atom_id res chain seq x y z
N MET A 1 -6.05 -7.38 -15.10
CA MET A 1 -4.60 -7.38 -14.81
C MET A 1 -4.45 -7.05 -13.33
N ALA A 2 -3.65 -7.81 -12.59
CA ALA A 2 -3.42 -7.55 -11.17
C ALA A 2 -2.15 -6.71 -11.00
N ARG A 3 -2.17 -5.72 -10.11
CA ARG A 3 -1.03 -4.89 -9.73
C ARG A 3 -0.98 -4.82 -8.21
N ASP A 4 0.20 -5.01 -7.63
CA ASP A 4 0.43 -4.75 -6.22
C ASP A 4 1.11 -3.39 -6.04
N LEU A 5 0.54 -2.55 -5.18
CA LEU A 5 1.13 -1.26 -4.80
C LEU A 5 1.56 -1.36 -3.34
N SER A 6 2.87 -1.35 -3.10
CA SER A 6 3.45 -1.58 -1.79
C SER A 6 4.05 -0.30 -1.20
N PHE A 7 3.84 -0.06 0.08
CA PHE A 7 4.16 1.20 0.73
C PHE A 7 4.77 0.99 2.11
N TRP A 8 5.88 1.67 2.37
CA TRP A 8 6.52 1.78 3.68
C TRP A 8 7.30 3.08 3.76
N LYS A 9 7.56 3.54 4.98
CA LYS A 9 8.34 4.76 5.25
C LYS A 9 9.65 4.39 5.92
N GLU A 10 10.76 4.73 5.28
CA GLU A 10 12.09 4.54 5.88
C GLU A 10 12.41 5.71 6.80
N ASN A 11 12.91 5.44 8.00
CA ASN A 11 13.32 6.47 8.97
C ASN A 11 14.84 6.68 9.02
N LYS A 12 15.59 5.81 8.35
CA LYS A 12 17.03 5.86 8.19
C LYS A 12 17.34 5.55 6.73
N ASN A 13 18.29 6.28 6.17
CA ASN A 13 18.79 5.95 4.85
C ASN A 13 19.63 4.67 4.96
N THR A 14 19.22 3.61 4.27
CA THR A 14 19.91 2.31 4.30
C THR A 14 20.33 1.92 2.90
N ASN A 15 21.48 1.26 2.76
CA ASN A 15 21.89 0.65 1.49
C ASN A 15 21.20 -0.72 1.26
N ASN A 16 20.07 -0.99 1.93
CA ASN A 16 19.35 -2.24 1.78
C ASN A 16 18.60 -2.26 0.45
N SER A 17 18.45 -3.45 -0.12
CA SER A 17 17.68 -3.63 -1.36
C SER A 17 16.20 -3.44 -1.08
N CYS A 18 15.51 -2.64 -1.92
CA CYS A 18 14.06 -2.45 -1.85
C CYS A 18 13.30 -3.78 -1.93
N SER A 19 13.76 -4.69 -2.79
CA SER A 19 13.20 -6.05 -2.92
C SER A 19 13.31 -6.86 -1.62
N GLU A 20 14.43 -6.72 -0.90
CA GLU A 20 14.64 -7.42 0.37
C GLU A 20 13.78 -6.83 1.48
N THR A 21 13.72 -5.49 1.56
CA THR A 21 12.83 -4.78 2.48
C THR A 21 11.37 -5.16 2.25
N TYR A 22 10.90 -5.17 0.99
CA TYR A 22 9.57 -5.61 0.61
C TYR A 22 9.28 -7.05 1.05
N LYS A 23 10.21 -7.98 0.80
CA LYS A 23 10.05 -9.39 1.21
C LYS A 23 9.95 -9.53 2.72
N ASN A 24 10.82 -8.84 3.47
CA ASN A 24 10.81 -8.89 4.93
C ASN A 24 9.49 -8.33 5.49
N LEU A 25 9.06 -7.16 5.02
CA LEU A 25 7.81 -6.54 5.45
C LEU A 25 6.57 -7.37 5.08
N SER A 26 6.57 -8.00 3.90
CA SER A 26 5.51 -8.91 3.46
C SER A 26 5.43 -10.18 4.30
N ASN A 27 6.55 -10.63 4.88
CA ASN A 27 6.60 -11.74 5.84
C ASN A 27 6.42 -11.27 7.30
N GLU A 28 5.92 -10.05 7.51
CA GLU A 28 5.65 -9.45 8.82
C GLU A 28 6.91 -9.33 9.71
N VAL A 29 8.10 -9.30 9.10
CA VAL A 29 9.37 -9.09 9.81
C VAL A 29 9.49 -7.61 10.17
N TYR A 30 9.71 -7.32 11.45
CA TYR A 30 9.93 -5.96 11.93
C TYR A 30 11.32 -5.46 11.53
N LEU A 31 11.40 -4.26 10.96
CA LEU A 31 12.65 -3.64 10.51
C LEU A 31 12.90 -2.34 11.28
N ASP A 32 14.08 -2.20 11.89
CA ASP A 32 14.40 -1.05 12.76
C ASP A 32 14.56 0.28 11.99
N TYR A 33 14.75 0.19 10.68
CA TYR A 33 14.91 1.32 9.77
C TYR A 33 13.61 1.73 9.06
N VAL A 34 12.49 1.06 9.38
CA VAL A 34 11.16 1.37 8.85
C VAL A 34 10.29 1.95 9.97
N SER A 35 9.60 3.05 9.69
CA SER A 35 8.67 3.67 10.64
C SER A 35 7.38 2.88 10.78
N GLU A 36 6.77 2.97 11.95
CA GLU A 36 5.38 2.55 12.11
C GLU A 36 4.44 3.51 11.36
N LEU A 37 3.36 2.96 10.84
CA LEU A 37 2.33 3.63 10.07
C LEU A 37 1.06 3.75 10.89
N SER A 38 0.32 4.84 10.69
CA SER A 38 -1.01 5.03 11.27
C SER A 38 -2.07 4.23 10.52
N ILE A 39 -2.03 2.90 10.62
CA ILE A 39 -2.89 2.00 9.82
C ILE A 39 -4.38 2.32 9.96
N GLU A 40 -4.86 2.62 11.17
CA GLU A 40 -6.28 2.97 11.37
C GLU A 40 -6.68 4.23 10.59
N GLN A 41 -5.81 5.25 10.56
CA GLN A 41 -6.05 6.49 9.81
C GLN A 41 -5.99 6.25 8.31
N ILE A 42 -5.02 5.45 7.84
CA ILE A 42 -4.90 5.04 6.44
C ILE A 42 -6.16 4.31 5.99
N LEU A 43 -6.62 3.30 6.74
CA LEU A 43 -7.83 2.54 6.40
C LEU A 43 -9.08 3.43 6.41
N ASN A 44 -9.16 4.43 7.30
CA ASN A 44 -10.24 5.40 7.30
C ASN A 44 -10.21 6.31 6.05
N ASP A 45 -9.04 6.80 5.67
CA ASP A 45 -8.86 7.62 4.47
C ASP A 45 -9.20 6.84 3.19
N VAL A 46 -8.81 5.56 3.13
CA VAL A 46 -9.19 4.64 2.05
C VAL A 46 -10.71 4.45 2.02
N SER A 47 -11.32 4.14 3.17
CA SER A 47 -12.78 3.96 3.26
C SER A 47 -13.57 5.22 2.87
N THR A 48 -13.01 6.40 3.12
CA THR A 48 -13.62 7.69 2.73
C THR A 48 -13.47 7.93 1.23
N THR A 49 -12.27 7.68 0.69
CA THR A 49 -11.92 7.91 -0.72
C THR A 49 -12.68 6.98 -1.65
N PHE A 50 -12.83 5.70 -1.26
CA PHE A 50 -13.55 4.67 -2.00
C PHE A 50 -14.97 4.46 -1.45
N SER A 51 -15.59 5.50 -0.92
CA SER A 51 -16.95 5.45 -0.35
C SER A 51 -18.05 5.11 -1.37
N ASP A 52 -17.77 5.29 -2.67
CA ASP A 52 -18.63 4.90 -3.78
C ASP A 52 -18.44 3.43 -4.22
N TRP A 53 -17.47 2.71 -3.65
CA TRP A 53 -17.26 1.28 -3.88
C TRP A 53 -18.05 0.44 -2.87
N THR A 54 -18.34 -0.81 -3.24
CA THR A 54 -18.94 -1.77 -2.30
C THR A 54 -17.86 -2.23 -1.33
N LYS A 55 -18.00 -1.84 -0.07
CA LYS A 55 -17.12 -2.30 1.01
C LYS A 55 -17.57 -3.68 1.49
N LEU A 56 -16.76 -4.71 1.23
CA LEU A 56 -17.02 -6.08 1.70
C LEU A 56 -16.62 -6.23 3.17
N ASP A 57 -15.46 -5.67 3.52
CA ASP A 57 -14.97 -5.54 4.90
C ASP A 57 -14.00 -4.35 5.01
N GLU A 58 -13.25 -4.24 6.11
CA GLU A 58 -12.32 -3.12 6.33
C GLU A 58 -11.20 -3.01 5.29
N LYS A 59 -10.84 -4.12 4.65
CA LYS A 59 -9.68 -4.29 3.78
C LYS A 59 -10.05 -4.70 2.35
N ASN A 60 -11.32 -4.99 2.06
CA ASN A 60 -11.75 -5.48 0.75
C ASN A 60 -12.87 -4.60 0.17
N TYR A 61 -12.66 -4.14 -1.06
CA TYR A 61 -13.57 -3.23 -1.78
C TYR A 61 -13.78 -3.71 -3.23
N GLU A 62 -15.00 -3.59 -3.74
CA GLU A 62 -15.35 -3.98 -5.12
C GLU A 62 -16.20 -2.93 -5.84
N LYS A 63 -16.00 -2.80 -7.15
CA LYS A 63 -16.82 -1.97 -8.04
C LYS A 63 -16.85 -2.56 -9.44
N GLY A 64 -17.94 -3.24 -9.78
CA GLY A 64 -18.05 -3.98 -11.04
C GLY A 64 -17.02 -5.12 -11.07
N ASP A 65 -16.17 -5.15 -12.11
CA ASP A 65 -15.10 -6.14 -12.25
C ASP A 65 -13.80 -5.74 -11.54
N ALA A 66 -13.77 -4.58 -10.87
CA ALA A 66 -12.60 -4.09 -10.15
C ALA A 66 -12.67 -4.43 -8.66
N ALA A 67 -11.54 -4.81 -8.08
CA ALA A 67 -11.41 -5.11 -6.66
C ALA A 67 -10.09 -4.58 -6.08
N ILE A 68 -10.12 -4.15 -4.83
CA ILE A 68 -8.97 -3.73 -4.03
C ILE A 68 -8.95 -4.58 -2.77
N GLU A 69 -7.85 -5.31 -2.56
CA GLU A 69 -7.57 -6.03 -1.31
C GLU A 69 -6.39 -5.37 -0.60
N ILE A 70 -6.51 -5.12 0.70
CA ILE A 70 -5.51 -4.40 1.47
C ILE A 70 -4.84 -5.35 2.46
N PHE A 71 -3.53 -5.49 2.34
CA PHE A 71 -2.68 -6.15 3.33
C PHE A 71 -1.90 -5.10 4.13
N THR A 72 -1.95 -5.17 5.46
CA THR A 72 -1.28 -4.17 6.31
C THR A 72 -0.65 -4.81 7.54
N THR A 73 0.53 -4.33 7.92
CA THR A 73 1.17 -4.53 9.23
C THR A 73 1.41 -3.16 9.88
N LYS A 74 2.01 -3.10 11.07
CA LYS A 74 2.39 -1.81 11.68
C LYS A 74 3.37 -0.98 10.84
N GLN A 75 4.13 -1.59 9.93
CA GLN A 75 5.20 -0.91 9.17
C GLN A 75 4.98 -0.93 7.65
N PHE A 76 3.90 -1.57 7.19
CA PHE A 76 3.73 -1.89 5.77
C PHE A 76 2.26 -1.85 5.37
N CYS A 77 2.00 -1.35 4.18
CA CYS A 77 0.67 -1.35 3.55
C CYS A 77 0.83 -1.76 2.08
N ARG A 78 0.09 -2.77 1.64
CA ARG A 78 0.04 -3.24 0.26
C ARG A 78 -1.39 -3.27 -0.21
N PHE A 79 -1.60 -2.78 -1.43
CA PHE A 79 -2.89 -2.80 -2.11
C PHE A 79 -2.78 -3.71 -3.32
N ASP A 80 -3.48 -4.82 -3.28
CA ASP A 80 -3.61 -5.75 -4.39
C ASP A 80 -4.81 -5.29 -5.24
N CYS A 81 -4.50 -4.71 -6.41
CA CYS A 81 -5.44 -4.05 -7.29
C CYS A 81 -5.78 -4.95 -8.48
N TYR A 82 -7.02 -5.42 -8.58
CA TYR A 82 -7.50 -6.27 -9.65
C TYR A 82 -8.41 -5.46 -10.59
N SER A 83 -7.97 -5.25 -11.83
CA SER A 83 -8.73 -4.49 -12.85
C SER A 83 -9.11 -3.05 -12.42
N VAL A 84 -8.43 -2.52 -11.41
CA VAL A 84 -8.56 -1.13 -10.94
C VAL A 84 -7.96 -0.18 -11.97
N THR A 85 -8.61 0.96 -12.18
CA THR A 85 -8.16 1.96 -13.14
C THR A 85 -6.90 2.70 -12.65
N GLU A 86 -6.13 3.28 -13.55
CA GLU A 86 -4.99 4.13 -13.17
C GLU A 86 -5.42 5.34 -12.31
N GLU A 87 -6.60 5.91 -12.58
CA GLU A 87 -7.15 7.00 -11.78
C GLU A 87 -7.41 6.57 -10.33
N ASP A 88 -8.00 5.39 -10.13
CA ASP A 88 -8.26 4.86 -8.80
C ASP A 88 -6.96 4.43 -8.08
N MET A 89 -5.99 3.88 -8.80
CA MET A 89 -4.65 3.62 -8.26
C MET A 89 -3.93 4.92 -7.85
N ASN A 90 -4.08 6.01 -8.60
CA ASN A 90 -3.56 7.32 -8.22
C ASN A 90 -4.15 7.81 -6.91
N LYS A 91 -5.44 7.57 -6.63
CA LYS A 91 -6.06 7.90 -5.34
C LYS A 91 -5.39 7.14 -4.18
N ILE A 92 -5.03 5.87 -4.37
CA ILE A 92 -4.28 5.10 -3.37
C ILE A 92 -2.92 5.77 -3.11
N MET A 93 -2.20 6.14 -4.17
CA MET A 93 -0.92 6.84 -4.04
C MET A 93 -1.07 8.19 -3.34
N ASP A 94 -2.11 8.97 -3.65
CA ASP A 94 -2.39 10.24 -2.99
C ASP A 94 -2.68 10.08 -1.50
N ILE A 95 -3.36 9.01 -1.10
CA ILE A 95 -3.56 8.68 0.32
C ILE A 95 -2.20 8.41 0.97
N MET A 96 -1.42 7.49 0.41
CA MET A 96 -0.15 7.06 1.00
C MET A 96 0.91 8.18 1.01
N PHE A 97 0.85 9.09 0.04
CA PHE A 97 1.69 10.29 -0.01
C PHE A 97 1.47 11.20 1.20
N LYS A 98 0.24 11.32 1.75
CA LYS A 98 -0.03 12.09 2.97
C LYS A 98 0.73 11.58 4.20
N TYR A 99 1.15 10.32 4.18
CA TYR A 99 1.89 9.67 5.27
C TYR A 99 3.41 9.64 4.99
N ASP A 100 3.87 10.28 3.92
CA ASP A 100 5.22 10.19 3.35
C ASP A 100 5.66 8.73 3.09
N CYS A 101 4.74 7.91 2.59
CA CYS A 101 5.02 6.53 2.22
C CYS A 101 5.18 6.43 0.69
N PRO A 102 6.42 6.40 0.17
CA PRO A 102 6.65 6.25 -1.27
C PRO A 102 6.19 4.89 -1.78
N LEU A 103 5.75 4.86 -3.04
CA LEU A 103 5.35 3.63 -3.73
C LEU A 103 6.57 2.77 -4.02
N TYR A 104 6.43 1.48 -3.82
CA TYR A 104 7.26 0.45 -4.42
C TYR A 104 6.39 -0.47 -5.27
N ASP A 105 6.79 -0.65 -6.53
CA ASP A 105 6.17 -1.56 -7.47
C ASP A 105 7.05 -2.81 -7.59
N SER A 106 6.54 -3.95 -7.11
CA SER A 106 7.31 -5.20 -7.09
C SER A 106 7.40 -5.87 -8.46
N ALA A 107 6.52 -5.52 -9.41
CA ALA A 107 6.52 -6.10 -10.75
C ALA A 107 7.69 -5.58 -11.59
N ILE A 108 8.16 -4.36 -11.31
CA ILE A 108 9.33 -3.75 -11.97
C ILE A 108 10.52 -3.53 -11.03
N ASP A 109 10.38 -3.86 -9.74
CA ASP A 109 11.41 -3.69 -8.70
C ASP A 109 11.89 -2.23 -8.58
N VAL A 110 10.94 -1.28 -8.59
CA VAL A 110 11.22 0.16 -8.53
C VAL A 110 10.52 0.80 -7.35
N ARG A 111 11.27 1.62 -6.59
CA ARG A 111 10.76 2.50 -5.54
C ARG A 111 10.71 3.94 -6.07
N PHE A 112 9.52 4.53 -6.02
CA PHE A 112 9.24 5.91 -6.44
C PHE A 112 9.27 6.81 -5.20
N ALA A 113 10.47 7.31 -4.88
CA ALA A 113 10.76 8.19 -3.74
C ALA A 113 11.07 9.61 -4.18
#